data_AF-A0AAV2FUD6-F1
#
_entry.id   AF-A0AAV2FUD6-F1
#
_cell.length_a   1.000
_cell.length_b   1.000
_cell.length_c   1.000
_cell.angle_alpha   90.00
_cell.angle_beta   90.00
_cell.angle_gamma   90.00
#
_symmetry.space_group_name_H-M   'P 1'
#
loop_
_entity.id
_entity.type
_entity.pdbx_description
1 polymer ?
#
loop_
_entity_poly.entity_id
_entity_poly.type
_entity_poly.pdbx_seq_one_letter_code
_entity_poly.pdbx_strand_id
1 'polypeptide(L)'
;MDATTSVLLSSHSSSLGFSLRSNSAAGNRNVSLGHFNKHMASQKSSTSSGFRRDSKPLGSPLRSSFSVKQWVPLLKITRTHLVSPAKCSYSGYTSPDSSLAQPLLGPYKDLSFENLKRAVFEVSPVRAVKWFVILAALISAAKWTSNVLFSPFFWSFFSMTWMFWPWMVAVSLAGYGLYCFYRHAKGEASILQQLAIVTSVFTWLTLVPPAHFNGFLEGWPIVFFLVYHYFFFFNVSVRKRLYGDYYGRPHHPKWDVNPPNWSRALFCVGVMIGHWLAAFEGPELHLVPGGWSNVWIWILIVVTSLMQYNSTFYLAKYSEKVVVPTAVVQFGPYRWVRHPMYSSTMLLFAAYFVALRAPLSLVFIVAVSLTYYEKKAKMEEALMIENFGESYLQYMNKVRYKFIPFVF
;
A
#
# COMPACT_ATOMS: atom_id res chain seq x y z
N MET A 1 -35.35 -17.29 -24.36
CA MET A 1 -34.97 -16.00 -24.97
C MET A 1 -34.58 -15.02 -23.87
N ASP A 2 -33.37 -15.26 -23.40
CA ASP A 2 -32.37 -14.41 -22.76
C ASP A 2 -32.65 -12.90 -22.59
N ALA A 3 -32.33 -12.41 -21.38
CA ALA A 3 -31.74 -11.09 -21.17
C ALA A 3 -30.89 -11.08 -19.89
N THR A 4 -29.74 -11.76 -19.91
CA THR A 4 -28.76 -11.74 -18.81
C THR A 4 -28.14 -10.35 -18.65
N THR A 5 -28.40 -9.67 -17.53
CA THR A 5 -27.74 -8.39 -17.15
C THR A 5 -26.68 -8.62 -16.08
N SER A 6 -25.51 -9.12 -16.50
CA SER A 6 -24.33 -9.26 -15.65
C SER A 6 -23.61 -7.91 -15.47
N VAL A 7 -24.00 -7.14 -14.44
CA VAL A 7 -23.29 -5.92 -14.04
C VAL A 7 -21.97 -6.31 -13.35
N LEU A 8 -20.88 -6.33 -14.12
CA LEU A 8 -19.53 -6.53 -13.58
C LEU A 8 -19.05 -5.27 -12.85
N LEU A 9 -19.17 -5.31 -11.52
CA LEU A 9 -18.66 -4.30 -10.58
C LEU A 9 -17.12 -4.20 -10.66
N SER A 10 -16.62 -3.19 -11.37
CA SER A 10 -15.23 -2.75 -11.28
C SER A 10 -15.03 -1.93 -9.98
N SER A 11 -14.68 -2.60 -8.90
CA SER A 11 -14.43 -1.96 -7.61
C SER A 11 -13.02 -1.37 -7.53
N HIS A 12 -12.85 -0.10 -7.94
CA HIS A 12 -11.61 0.64 -7.70
C HIS A 12 -11.43 0.94 -6.20
N SER A 13 -10.58 0.15 -5.52
CA SER A 13 -10.17 0.41 -4.14
C SER A 13 -9.10 1.50 -4.08
N SER A 14 -9.51 2.75 -3.83
CA SER A 14 -8.59 3.89 -3.64
C SER A 14 -8.25 4.10 -2.15
N SER A 15 -7.04 3.73 -1.74
CA SER A 15 -6.45 4.19 -0.47
C SER A 15 -4.92 4.14 -0.47
N LEU A 16 -4.30 5.19 -0.99
CA LEU A 16 -3.01 5.76 -0.56
C LEU A 16 -2.77 7.07 -1.33
N GLY A 17 -2.30 8.11 -0.64
CA GLY A 17 -2.18 9.49 -1.17
C GLY A 17 -1.10 9.73 -2.23
N PHE A 18 -0.66 8.69 -2.95
CA PHE A 18 0.41 8.75 -3.96
C PHE A 18 -0.02 8.17 -5.30
N SER A 19 -1.21 8.57 -5.79
CA SER A 19 -1.62 8.34 -7.18
C SER A 19 -0.73 9.12 -8.15
N LEU A 20 0.39 8.53 -8.58
CA LEU A 20 1.10 8.94 -9.80
C LEU A 20 0.34 8.37 -11.00
N ARG A 21 -0.83 8.94 -11.30
CA ARG A 21 -1.54 8.60 -12.53
C ARG A 21 -0.72 9.10 -13.72
N SER A 22 -0.23 8.17 -14.52
CA SER A 22 0.33 8.49 -15.84
C SER A 22 -0.77 9.10 -16.70
N ASN A 23 -0.50 10.26 -17.30
CA ASN A 23 -1.39 10.86 -18.30
C ASN A 23 -1.23 10.13 -19.65
N SER A 24 -1.65 8.86 -19.70
CA SER A 24 -1.89 8.15 -20.95
C SER A 24 -3.30 8.47 -21.47
N ALA A 25 -3.58 9.75 -21.68
CA ALA A 25 -4.73 10.22 -22.45
C ALA A 25 -4.43 10.11 -23.95
N ALA A 26 -4.04 8.91 -24.39
CA ALA A 26 -4.00 8.56 -25.80
C ALA A 26 -5.45 8.27 -26.24
N GLY A 27 -6.19 9.33 -26.54
CA GLY A 27 -7.51 9.20 -27.15
C GLY A 27 -7.39 8.39 -28.44
N ASN A 28 -8.33 7.45 -28.65
CA ASN A 28 -8.35 6.56 -29.79
C ASN A 28 -8.69 7.32 -31.09
N ARG A 29 -7.72 8.10 -31.61
CA ARG A 29 -7.78 8.69 -32.94
C ARG A 29 -7.36 7.63 -33.95
N ASN A 30 -8.34 6.85 -34.39
CA ASN A 30 -8.26 6.14 -35.66
C ASN A 30 -7.98 7.17 -36.77
N VAL A 31 -6.72 7.31 -37.17
CA VAL A 31 -6.36 8.07 -38.37
C VAL A 31 -6.76 7.20 -39.56
N SER A 32 -7.94 7.47 -40.09
CA SER A 32 -8.38 6.94 -41.38
C SER A 32 -7.46 7.49 -42.47
N LEU A 33 -6.58 6.64 -43.02
CA LEU A 33 -5.93 6.91 -44.30
C LEU A 33 -6.96 6.75 -45.41
N GLY A 34 -7.78 7.78 -45.58
CA GLY A 34 -8.72 7.90 -46.68
C GLY A 34 -7.99 8.10 -48.00
N HIS A 35 -8.23 7.21 -48.97
CA HIS A 35 -7.80 7.38 -50.34
C HIS A 35 -8.21 8.76 -50.88
N PHE A 36 -7.23 9.58 -51.27
CA PHE A 36 -7.46 10.65 -52.23
C PHE A 36 -6.94 10.19 -53.58
N ASN A 37 -7.83 10.07 -54.57
CA ASN A 37 -7.49 9.58 -55.90
C ASN A 37 -8.13 10.47 -56.97
N LYS A 38 -7.31 11.33 -57.59
CA LYS A 38 -7.46 11.90 -58.94
C LYS A 38 -6.37 12.96 -59.17
N HIS A 39 -5.41 12.67 -60.04
CA HIS A 39 -5.38 13.29 -61.36
C HIS A 39 -4.52 12.45 -62.32
N MET A 40 -4.85 12.51 -63.61
CA MET A 40 -4.17 11.76 -64.68
C MET A 40 -2.71 12.23 -64.87
N ALA A 41 -1.81 11.30 -65.23
CA ALA A 41 -1.33 11.19 -66.62
C ALA A 41 -0.22 10.12 -66.81
N SER A 42 -0.13 9.64 -68.06
CA SER A 42 1.05 9.06 -68.73
C SER A 42 1.44 7.58 -68.53
N GLN A 43 1.12 6.82 -69.58
CA GLN A 43 1.99 5.87 -70.32
C GLN A 43 2.49 4.58 -69.63
N LYS A 44 1.98 3.42 -70.10
CA LYS A 44 2.63 2.46 -71.06
C LYS A 44 3.65 1.53 -70.38
N SER A 45 3.37 0.25 -70.13
CA SER A 45 3.08 -0.89 -71.05
C SER A 45 4.32 -1.55 -71.68
N SER A 46 4.81 -2.63 -71.05
CA SER A 46 5.49 -3.81 -71.65
C SER A 46 5.90 -4.76 -70.50
N THR A 47 5.44 -6.02 -70.40
CA THR A 47 5.97 -7.23 -71.09
C THR A 47 7.51 -7.29 -71.06
N SER A 48 8.18 -8.24 -70.40
CA SER A 48 8.10 -9.69 -70.67
C SER A 48 8.97 -10.52 -69.69
N SER A 49 8.82 -11.85 -69.82
CA SER A 49 9.61 -12.96 -69.23
C SER A 49 11.14 -12.83 -69.18
N GLY A 50 11.77 -13.44 -68.16
CA GLY A 50 13.22 -13.72 -68.10
C GLY A 50 13.55 -14.84 -67.10
N PHE A 51 14.51 -15.72 -67.42
CA PHE A 51 14.72 -17.01 -66.73
C PHE A 51 16.20 -17.22 -66.35
N ARG A 52 16.44 -17.80 -65.16
CA ARG A 52 17.63 -18.61 -64.76
C ARG A 52 18.99 -17.96 -64.38
N ARG A 53 19.60 -18.63 -63.38
CA ARG A 53 21.03 -18.97 -63.11
C ARG A 53 21.92 -18.12 -62.18
N ASP A 54 22.20 -18.74 -61.03
CA ASP A 54 23.53 -19.14 -60.50
C ASP A 54 24.72 -18.15 -60.44
N SER A 55 25.22 -17.91 -59.23
CA SER A 55 26.63 -18.19 -58.87
C SER A 55 26.93 -18.16 -57.35
N LYS A 56 27.65 -19.19 -56.89
CA LYS A 56 28.54 -19.26 -55.70
C LYS A 56 29.99 -19.39 -56.26
N PRO A 57 31.11 -19.43 -55.50
CA PRO A 57 31.31 -19.57 -54.04
C PRO A 57 32.13 -18.36 -53.47
N LEU A 58 33.03 -18.37 -52.46
CA LEU A 58 33.65 -19.38 -51.57
C LEU A 58 34.13 -18.72 -50.26
N GLY A 59 34.37 -19.50 -49.18
CA GLY A 59 35.11 -19.03 -47.99
C GLY A 59 34.69 -19.68 -46.67
N SER A 60 35.54 -20.55 -46.11
CA SER A 60 35.32 -21.29 -44.85
C SER A 60 36.68 -21.82 -44.34
N PRO A 61 36.80 -22.49 -43.16
CA PRO A 61 36.03 -22.43 -41.91
C PRO A 61 36.94 -22.25 -40.67
N LEU A 62 36.39 -22.20 -39.44
CA LEU A 62 36.89 -23.03 -38.33
C LEU A 62 35.93 -23.09 -37.12
N ARG A 63 35.87 -24.27 -36.50
CA ARG A 63 35.00 -24.63 -35.36
C ARG A 63 35.55 -24.09 -34.04
N SER A 64 34.64 -23.76 -33.13
CA SER A 64 34.56 -24.49 -31.85
C SER A 64 33.10 -24.57 -31.37
N SER A 65 32.76 -25.59 -30.60
CA SER A 65 31.37 -25.85 -30.19
C SER A 65 31.33 -26.27 -28.73
N PHE A 66 30.68 -25.47 -27.89
CA PHE A 66 30.27 -25.87 -26.54
C PHE A 66 28.80 -25.51 -26.35
N SER A 67 27.96 -26.54 -26.24
CA SER A 67 26.53 -26.42 -25.96
C SER A 67 26.25 -27.08 -24.61
N VAL A 68 25.99 -26.27 -23.59
CA VAL A 68 25.52 -26.76 -22.29
C VAL A 68 24.00 -26.83 -22.33
N LYS A 69 23.45 -28.05 -22.41
CA LYS A 69 22.01 -28.29 -22.24
C LYS A 69 21.68 -28.27 -20.74
N GLN A 70 21.00 -27.23 -20.28
CA GLN A 70 20.44 -27.19 -18.92
C GLN A 70 18.96 -27.58 -18.96
N TRP A 71 18.62 -28.69 -18.29
CA TRP A 71 17.23 -29.12 -18.08
C TRP A 71 16.59 -28.35 -16.93
N VAL A 72 15.34 -27.91 -17.09
CA VAL A 72 14.47 -27.45 -16.00
C VAL A 72 13.06 -28.02 -16.20
N PRO A 73 12.51 -28.80 -15.27
CA PRO A 73 11.14 -29.31 -15.37
C PRO A 73 10.11 -28.26 -14.91
N LEU A 74 8.99 -28.17 -15.64
CA LEU A 74 7.93 -27.20 -15.43
C LEU A 74 6.92 -27.68 -14.37
N LEU A 75 7.02 -27.19 -13.13
CA LEU A 75 6.09 -27.51 -12.04
C LEU A 75 4.87 -26.56 -12.03
N LYS A 76 3.72 -27.04 -12.53
CA LYS A 76 2.42 -26.38 -12.36
C LYS A 76 1.94 -26.54 -10.91
N ILE A 77 1.81 -25.44 -10.18
CA ILE A 77 1.19 -25.40 -8.85
C ILE A 77 -0.29 -25.01 -8.99
N THR A 78 -1.18 -25.93 -8.63
CA THR A 78 -2.64 -25.68 -8.61
C THR A 78 -3.04 -25.06 -7.27
N ARG A 79 -3.74 -23.93 -7.28
CA ARG A 79 -4.23 -23.27 -6.05
C ARG A 79 -5.39 -24.04 -5.42
N THR A 80 -5.28 -24.38 -4.15
CA THR A 80 -6.42 -24.84 -3.31
C THR A 80 -7.14 -23.62 -2.71
N HIS A 81 -8.43 -23.46 -3.00
CA HIS A 81 -9.30 -22.53 -2.29
C HIS A 81 -9.71 -23.12 -0.93
N LEU A 82 -9.54 -22.37 0.15
CA LEU A 82 -10.06 -22.68 1.47
C LEU A 82 -10.40 -21.38 2.21
N VAL A 83 -11.41 -21.45 3.09
CA VAL A 83 -12.03 -20.37 3.87
C VAL A 83 -13.02 -19.48 3.09
N SER A 84 -14.31 -19.72 3.34
CA SER A 84 -15.42 -18.76 3.14
C SER A 84 -15.89 -18.27 4.51
N PRO A 85 -16.22 -16.97 4.70
CA PRO A 85 -16.69 -16.48 5.99
C PRO A 85 -18.18 -16.78 6.22
N ALA A 86 -18.55 -17.14 7.46
CA ALA A 86 -19.93 -17.37 7.84
C ALA A 86 -20.75 -16.06 7.88
N LYS A 87 -21.97 -16.09 7.33
CA LYS A 87 -22.98 -15.04 7.50
C LYS A 87 -23.95 -15.43 8.60
N CYS A 88 -24.15 -14.57 9.59
CA CYS A 88 -25.28 -14.65 10.51
C CYS A 88 -26.42 -13.75 10.02
N SER A 89 -27.65 -14.30 10.02
CA SER A 89 -28.91 -13.56 9.88
C SER A 89 -29.94 -14.19 10.82
N TYR A 90 -30.82 -13.39 11.42
CA TYR A 90 -31.75 -13.82 12.47
C TYR A 90 -33.18 -13.31 12.20
N SER A 91 -34.19 -14.04 12.70
CA SER A 91 -35.66 -13.77 12.67
C SER A 91 -36.37 -13.73 11.30
N GLY A 92 -37.64 -14.15 11.17
CA GLY A 92 -38.54 -14.82 12.12
C GLY A 92 -40.00 -14.94 11.62
N TYR A 93 -40.83 -15.74 12.33
CA TYR A 93 -42.29 -15.96 12.17
C TYR A 93 -42.76 -16.72 10.88
N THR A 94 -43.75 -17.63 10.88
CA THR A 94 -44.77 -18.03 11.89
C THR A 94 -45.15 -19.53 11.78
N SER A 95 -45.74 -20.08 12.85
CA SER A 95 -46.18 -21.48 13.11
C SER A 95 -47.48 -21.90 12.35
N PRO A 96 -48.12 -23.07 12.63
CA PRO A 96 -47.71 -24.27 13.40
C PRO A 96 -47.98 -25.63 12.71
N ASP A 97 -47.24 -26.68 13.09
CA ASP A 97 -47.85 -27.92 13.59
C ASP A 97 -46.78 -28.84 14.23
N SER A 98 -47.12 -29.47 15.35
CA SER A 98 -46.14 -30.11 16.24
C SER A 98 -46.12 -31.64 16.13
N SER A 99 -45.07 -32.18 15.54
CA SER A 99 -44.55 -33.50 15.92
C SER A 99 -43.02 -33.42 16.07
N LEU A 100 -42.50 -34.01 17.16
CA LEU A 100 -41.11 -33.90 17.56
C LEU A 100 -40.17 -34.71 16.65
N ALA A 101 -39.29 -34.03 15.91
CA ALA A 101 -38.15 -34.65 15.25
C ALA A 101 -36.90 -33.75 15.33
N GLN A 102 -35.87 -34.20 16.03
CA GLN A 102 -34.61 -33.47 16.18
C GLN A 102 -33.75 -33.56 14.90
N PRO A 103 -33.24 -32.45 14.34
CA PRO A 103 -32.35 -32.47 13.17
C PRO A 103 -30.87 -32.75 13.51
N LEU A 104 -30.55 -33.16 14.76
CA LEU A 104 -29.17 -33.32 15.24
C LEU A 104 -28.57 -34.74 15.06
N LEU A 105 -29.31 -35.68 14.47
CA LEU A 105 -28.87 -37.06 14.21
C LEU A 105 -28.69 -37.41 12.73
N GLY A 106 -28.76 -36.41 11.84
CA GLY A 106 -28.45 -36.56 10.41
C GLY A 106 -27.01 -36.99 10.08
N PRO A 107 -25.95 -36.44 10.72
CA PRO A 107 -24.56 -36.74 10.32
C PRO A 107 -24.01 -38.09 10.82
N TYR A 108 -24.64 -38.70 11.83
CA TYR A 108 -24.04 -39.82 12.58
C TYR A 108 -24.52 -41.22 12.18
N LYS A 109 -25.47 -41.35 11.25
CA LYS A 109 -25.89 -42.67 10.73
C LYS A 109 -24.98 -43.23 9.61
N ASP A 110 -24.24 -42.39 8.90
CA ASP A 110 -23.34 -42.84 7.82
C ASP A 110 -21.90 -43.15 8.30
N LEU A 111 -21.56 -42.83 9.56
CA LEU A 111 -20.33 -43.26 10.24
C LEU A 111 -20.41 -44.73 10.69
N SER A 112 -20.86 -45.60 9.79
CA SER A 112 -20.76 -47.05 9.95
C SER A 112 -19.30 -47.48 10.06
N PHE A 113 -19.00 -48.38 10.99
CA PHE A 113 -17.67 -48.97 11.14
C PHE A 113 -17.20 -49.64 9.84
N GLU A 114 -18.11 -50.17 9.01
CA GLU A 114 -17.80 -50.71 7.69
C GLU A 114 -17.44 -49.63 6.65
N ASN A 115 -18.00 -48.41 6.75
CA ASN A 115 -17.58 -47.30 5.89
C ASN A 115 -16.19 -46.80 6.29
N LEU A 116 -15.90 -46.70 7.60
CA LEU A 116 -14.56 -46.36 8.11
C LEU A 116 -13.54 -47.44 7.70
N LYS A 117 -13.89 -48.72 7.85
CA LYS A 117 -13.08 -49.87 7.46
C LYS A 117 -12.82 -49.92 5.96
N ARG A 118 -13.83 -49.70 5.10
CA ARG A 118 -13.63 -49.56 3.64
C ARG A 118 -12.72 -48.38 3.30
N ALA A 119 -12.95 -47.20 3.90
CA ALA A 119 -12.10 -46.03 3.67
C ALA A 119 -10.64 -46.26 4.13
N VAL A 120 -10.41 -47.06 5.17
CA VAL A 120 -9.07 -47.46 5.64
C VAL A 120 -8.43 -48.53 4.74
N PHE A 121 -9.21 -49.49 4.23
CA PHE A 121 -8.72 -50.55 3.34
C PHE A 121 -8.54 -50.12 1.86
N GLU A 122 -9.26 -49.09 1.38
CA GLU A 122 -9.08 -48.51 0.04
C GLU A 122 -7.88 -47.54 -0.05
N VAL A 123 -7.29 -47.13 1.08
CA VAL A 123 -6.01 -46.42 1.07
C VAL A 123 -4.94 -47.43 0.67
N SER A 124 -4.53 -47.38 -0.59
CA SER A 124 -3.41 -48.20 -1.06
C SER A 124 -2.20 -48.02 -0.13
N PRO A 125 -1.46 -49.09 0.21
CA PRO A 125 -0.40 -49.01 1.23
C PRO A 125 0.66 -47.95 0.89
N VAL A 126 0.91 -47.73 -0.41
CA VAL A 126 1.76 -46.65 -0.92
C VAL A 126 1.24 -45.25 -0.54
N ARG A 127 -0.08 -45.03 -0.54
CA ARG A 127 -0.70 -43.75 -0.14
C ARG A 127 -0.63 -43.56 1.38
N ALA A 128 -0.84 -44.61 2.17
CA ALA A 128 -0.66 -44.57 3.63
C ALA A 128 0.79 -44.21 4.03
N VAL A 129 1.77 -44.90 3.44
CA VAL A 129 3.21 -44.62 3.66
C VAL A 129 3.57 -43.19 3.27
N LYS A 130 3.06 -42.67 2.15
CA LYS A 130 3.29 -41.26 1.76
C LYS A 130 2.75 -40.27 2.79
N TRP A 131 1.54 -40.46 3.30
CA TRP A 131 0.99 -39.60 4.35
C TRP A 131 1.76 -39.71 5.66
N PHE A 132 2.22 -40.91 6.03
CA PHE A 132 3.04 -41.11 7.23
C PHE A 132 4.40 -40.41 7.12
N VAL A 133 5.07 -40.48 5.97
CA VAL A 133 6.33 -39.75 5.70
C VAL A 133 6.11 -38.23 5.74
N ILE A 134 5.04 -37.72 5.14
CA ILE A 134 4.69 -36.28 5.20
C ILE A 134 4.43 -35.85 6.65
N LEU A 135 3.67 -36.64 7.42
CA LEU A 135 3.38 -36.35 8.83
C LEU A 135 4.64 -36.38 9.70
N ALA A 136 5.51 -37.39 9.51
CA ALA A 136 6.78 -37.49 10.22
C ALA A 136 7.73 -36.32 9.88
N ALA A 137 7.76 -35.89 8.62
CA ALA A 137 8.51 -34.71 8.19
C ALA A 137 7.94 -33.41 8.80
N LEU A 138 6.62 -33.25 8.84
CA LEU A 138 5.95 -32.12 9.50
C LEU A 138 6.22 -32.09 11.01
N ILE A 139 6.13 -33.23 11.71
CA ILE A 139 6.44 -33.33 13.15
C ILE A 139 7.92 -33.00 13.40
N SER A 140 8.82 -33.50 12.55
CA SER A 140 10.26 -33.23 12.67
C SER A 140 10.59 -31.75 12.42
N ALA A 141 9.97 -31.13 11.41
CA ALA A 141 10.10 -29.71 11.12
C ALA A 141 9.49 -28.83 12.23
N ALA A 142 8.34 -29.22 12.79
CA ALA A 142 7.73 -28.53 13.93
C ALA A 142 8.59 -28.64 15.19
N LYS A 143 9.16 -29.81 15.49
CA LYS A 143 10.09 -30.02 16.60
C LYS A 143 11.37 -29.22 16.43
N TRP A 144 11.95 -29.19 15.23
CA TRP A 144 13.13 -28.38 14.92
C TRP A 144 12.84 -26.88 15.07
N THR A 145 11.76 -26.39 14.45
CA THR A 145 11.32 -24.99 14.56
C THR A 145 11.05 -24.59 16.02
N SER A 146 10.38 -25.45 16.80
CA SER A 146 10.14 -25.25 18.22
C SER A 146 11.45 -25.15 19.00
N ASN A 147 12.38 -26.09 18.80
CA ASN A 147 13.69 -26.08 19.47
C ASN A 147 14.52 -24.82 19.11
N VAL A 148 14.44 -24.34 17.87
CA VAL A 148 15.08 -23.07 17.46
C VAL A 148 14.41 -21.89 18.17
N LEU A 149 13.08 -21.77 18.10
CA LEU A 149 12.32 -20.67 18.68
C LEU A 149 12.36 -20.60 20.21
N PHE A 150 12.55 -21.72 20.91
CA PHE A 150 12.73 -21.75 22.37
C PHE A 150 14.21 -21.74 22.79
N SER A 151 15.16 -21.69 21.86
CA SER A 151 16.57 -21.57 22.21
C SER A 151 16.93 -20.12 22.61
N PRO A 152 17.63 -19.89 23.73
CA PRO A 152 18.06 -18.55 24.11
C PRO A 152 19.07 -17.97 23.12
N PHE A 153 19.88 -18.82 22.49
CA PHE A 153 20.83 -18.42 21.44
C PHE A 153 20.12 -17.83 20.21
N PHE A 154 19.01 -18.43 19.74
CA PHE A 154 18.25 -17.85 18.62
C PHE A 154 17.82 -16.43 18.93
N TRP A 155 17.21 -16.18 20.10
CA TRP A 155 16.80 -14.83 20.48
C TRP A 155 17.98 -13.87 20.67
N SER A 156 19.12 -14.34 21.19
CA SER A 156 20.34 -13.54 21.29
C SER A 156 20.85 -13.10 19.90
N PHE A 157 20.99 -14.03 18.95
CA PHE A 157 21.44 -13.71 17.59
C PHE A 157 20.39 -12.92 16.80
N PHE A 158 19.10 -13.23 16.98
CA PHE A 158 18.00 -12.51 16.33
C PHE A 158 17.92 -11.06 16.83
N SER A 159 18.01 -10.84 18.15
CA SER A 159 18.11 -9.52 18.76
C SER A 159 19.35 -8.78 18.26
N MET A 160 20.51 -9.45 18.18
CA MET A 160 21.74 -8.84 17.66
C MET A 160 21.62 -8.47 16.17
N THR A 161 20.87 -9.24 15.38
CA THR A 161 20.57 -8.94 13.96
C THR A 161 19.55 -7.79 13.80
N TRP A 162 18.78 -7.47 14.85
CA TRP A 162 17.88 -6.32 14.87
C TRP A 162 18.55 -5.06 15.43
N MET A 163 19.50 -5.25 16.36
CA MET A 163 20.34 -4.22 16.94
C MET A 163 21.34 -3.69 15.92
N PHE A 164 22.13 -4.55 15.25
CA PHE A 164 23.06 -4.15 14.19
C PHE A 164 22.38 -4.17 12.81
N TRP A 165 22.48 -3.07 12.06
CA TRP A 165 21.66 -2.87 10.87
C TRP A 165 21.90 -3.89 9.73
N PRO A 166 20.92 -4.75 9.40
CA PRO A 166 21.10 -5.77 8.37
C PRO A 166 20.79 -5.19 6.99
N TRP A 167 21.79 -4.60 6.33
CA TRP A 167 21.69 -4.03 4.97
C TRP A 167 20.99 -4.95 3.95
N MET A 168 21.23 -6.26 4.02
CA MET A 168 20.57 -7.25 3.16
C MET A 168 19.05 -7.26 3.34
N VAL A 169 18.55 -7.11 4.55
CA VAL A 169 17.10 -7.03 4.84
C VAL A 169 16.55 -5.70 4.35
N ALA A 170 17.27 -4.59 4.58
CA ALA A 170 16.87 -3.25 4.13
C ALA A 170 16.69 -3.20 2.59
N VAL A 171 17.69 -3.70 1.85
CA VAL A 171 17.69 -3.73 0.38
C VAL A 171 16.65 -4.73 -0.15
N SER A 172 16.51 -5.90 0.47
CA SER A 172 15.45 -6.86 0.11
C SER A 172 14.05 -6.27 0.29
N LEU A 173 13.83 -5.53 1.38
CA LEU A 173 12.58 -4.84 1.65
C LEU A 173 12.31 -3.72 0.64
N ALA A 174 13.34 -2.93 0.26
CA ALA A 174 13.22 -1.94 -0.82
C ALA A 174 12.82 -2.57 -2.16
N GLY A 175 13.51 -3.65 -2.57
CA GLY A 175 13.20 -4.37 -3.80
C GLY A 175 11.78 -4.95 -3.80
N TYR A 176 11.36 -5.53 -2.67
CA TYR A 176 10.00 -6.04 -2.51
C TYR A 176 8.94 -4.92 -2.49
N GLY A 177 9.22 -3.80 -1.83
CA GLY A 177 8.38 -2.62 -1.82
C GLY A 177 8.19 -2.02 -3.21
N LEU A 178 9.27 -1.91 -4.00
CA LEU A 178 9.22 -1.42 -5.38
C LEU A 178 8.47 -2.39 -6.31
N TYR A 179 8.66 -3.70 -6.14
CA TYR A 179 7.86 -4.73 -6.84
C TYR A 179 6.36 -4.62 -6.51
N CYS A 180 6.02 -4.44 -5.23
CA CYS A 180 4.64 -4.24 -4.81
C CYS A 180 4.06 -2.93 -5.37
N PHE A 181 4.85 -1.84 -5.40
CA PHE A 181 4.46 -0.57 -6.01
C PHE A 181 4.20 -0.69 -7.51
N TYR A 182 5.05 -1.42 -8.25
CA TYR A 182 4.81 -1.72 -9.67
C TYR A 182 3.48 -2.46 -9.90
N ARG A 183 3.15 -3.44 -9.04
CA ARG A 183 1.84 -4.13 -9.12
C ARG A 183 0.68 -3.25 -8.68
N HIS A 184 0.89 -2.32 -7.75
CA HIS A 184 -0.12 -1.35 -7.34
C HIS A 184 -0.42 -0.34 -8.44
N ALA A 185 0.61 0.13 -9.17
CA ALA A 185 0.45 0.99 -10.33
C ALA A 185 -0.35 0.33 -11.48
N LYS A 186 -0.34 -1.01 -11.58
CA LYS A 186 -1.21 -1.79 -12.48
C LYS A 186 -2.62 -2.06 -11.94
N GLY A 187 -2.92 -1.71 -10.70
CA GLY A 187 -4.19 -2.03 -10.04
C GLY A 187 -4.32 -3.47 -9.55
N GLU A 188 -3.25 -4.26 -9.55
CA GLU A 188 -3.27 -5.69 -9.19
C GLU A 188 -2.87 -5.97 -7.72
N ALA A 189 -2.48 -4.95 -6.95
CA ALA A 189 -1.86 -5.15 -5.64
C ALA A 189 -2.85 -5.55 -4.55
N SER A 190 -2.55 -6.65 -3.86
CA SER A 190 -3.29 -7.08 -2.67
C SER A 190 -3.08 -6.13 -1.48
N ILE A 191 -3.95 -6.19 -0.47
CA ILE A 191 -3.84 -5.39 0.77
C ILE A 191 -2.48 -5.61 1.45
N LEU A 192 -1.98 -6.85 1.46
CA LEU A 192 -0.66 -7.18 2.03
C LEU A 192 0.49 -6.54 1.23
N GLN A 193 0.37 -6.46 -0.10
CA GLN A 193 1.36 -5.76 -0.94
C GLN A 193 1.30 -4.24 -0.73
N GLN A 194 0.11 -3.67 -0.51
CA GLN A 194 -0.03 -2.25 -0.14
C GLN A 194 0.61 -1.96 1.22
N LEU A 195 0.39 -2.83 2.22
CA LEU A 195 1.07 -2.75 3.51
C LEU A 195 2.59 -2.88 3.36
N ALA A 196 3.08 -3.75 2.48
CA ALA A 196 4.51 -3.90 2.21
C ALA A 196 5.15 -2.66 1.56
N ILE A 197 4.42 -1.94 0.68
CA ILE A 197 4.87 -0.63 0.15
C ILE A 197 5.06 0.36 1.31
N VAL A 198 4.03 0.51 2.17
CA VAL A 198 4.07 1.41 3.33
C VAL A 198 5.22 1.06 4.26
N THR A 199 5.39 -0.24 4.54
CA THR A 199 6.47 -0.76 5.40
C THR A 199 7.84 -0.48 4.83
N SER A 200 8.05 -0.74 3.53
CA SER A 200 9.29 -0.42 2.84
C SER A 200 9.60 1.07 2.88
N VAL A 201 8.63 1.93 2.57
CA VAL A 201 8.82 3.39 2.54
C VAL A 201 9.22 3.91 3.91
N PHE A 202 8.50 3.55 4.98
CA PHE A 202 8.82 4.06 6.31
C PHE A 202 10.05 3.41 6.93
N THR A 203 10.41 2.17 6.58
CA THR A 203 11.73 1.60 6.95
C THR A 203 12.85 2.46 6.35
N TRP A 204 12.76 2.81 5.07
CA TRP A 204 13.76 3.62 4.38
C TRP A 204 13.77 5.10 4.77
N LEU A 205 12.68 5.58 5.36
CA LEU A 205 12.54 6.96 5.83
C LEU A 205 12.94 7.14 7.30
N THR A 206 12.70 6.15 8.18
CA THR A 206 12.86 6.31 9.64
C THR A 206 13.85 5.35 10.29
N LEU A 207 14.14 4.20 9.69
CA LEU A 207 15.05 3.19 10.26
C LEU A 207 16.41 3.15 9.55
N VAL A 208 16.42 3.01 8.22
CA VAL A 208 17.67 2.96 7.42
C VAL A 208 18.62 4.11 7.76
N PRO A 209 18.18 5.39 7.82
CA PRO A 209 19.15 6.48 7.93
C PRO A 209 19.83 6.52 9.31
N PRO A 210 19.12 6.50 10.47
CA PRO A 210 19.79 6.40 11.77
C PRO A 210 20.64 5.14 11.91
N ALA A 211 20.18 4.00 11.36
CA ALA A 211 20.90 2.75 11.45
C ALA A 211 22.19 2.73 10.61
N HIS A 212 22.23 3.45 9.49
CA HIS A 212 23.42 3.60 8.66
C HIS A 212 24.52 4.41 9.36
N PHE A 213 24.17 5.55 9.96
CA PHE A 213 25.15 6.45 10.57
C PHE A 213 25.57 6.00 11.97
N ASN A 214 24.65 5.46 12.77
CA ASN A 214 24.95 5.00 14.15
C ASN A 214 25.37 3.53 14.24
N GLY A 215 25.21 2.74 13.16
CA GLY A 215 25.50 1.30 13.14
C GLY A 215 24.47 0.41 13.86
N PHE A 216 23.66 0.97 14.77
CA PHE A 216 22.62 0.26 15.51
C PHE A 216 21.28 1.01 15.59
N LEU A 217 20.22 0.29 15.96
CA LEU A 217 18.87 0.84 16.17
C LEU A 217 18.41 0.74 17.62
N GLU A 218 18.23 1.88 18.27
CA GLU A 218 17.59 1.99 19.59
C GLU A 218 16.78 3.29 19.73
N GLY A 219 15.76 3.27 20.58
CA GLY A 219 15.01 4.47 20.95
C GLY A 219 14.09 5.02 19.86
N TRP A 220 14.24 6.32 19.56
CA TRP A 220 13.28 7.09 18.75
C TRP A 220 12.97 6.55 17.36
N PRO A 221 13.93 6.06 16.55
CA PRO A 221 13.65 5.54 15.20
C PRO A 221 12.58 4.45 15.19
N ILE A 222 12.61 3.55 16.18
CA ILE A 222 11.63 2.46 16.32
C ILE A 222 10.26 3.01 16.71
N VAL A 223 10.20 3.98 17.64
CA VAL A 223 8.96 4.65 18.04
C VAL A 223 8.34 5.38 16.84
N PHE A 224 9.13 6.18 16.13
CA PHE A 224 8.64 6.93 14.97
C PHE A 224 8.30 6.04 13.77
N PHE A 225 9.00 4.93 13.56
CA PHE A 225 8.61 3.92 12.59
C PHE A 225 7.18 3.43 12.84
N LEU A 226 6.85 3.06 14.09
CA LEU A 226 5.50 2.63 14.47
C LEU A 226 4.46 3.76 14.40
N VAL A 227 4.81 4.97 14.85
CA VAL A 227 3.93 6.15 14.77
C VAL A 227 3.64 6.51 13.31
N TYR A 228 4.64 6.58 12.44
CA TYR A 228 4.47 6.85 11.01
C TYR A 228 3.59 5.78 10.37
N HIS A 229 3.84 4.49 10.63
CA HIS A 229 2.97 3.41 10.16
C HIS A 229 1.50 3.68 10.51
N TYR A 230 1.21 3.85 11.80
CA TYR A 230 -0.16 4.00 12.27
C TYR A 230 -0.81 5.32 11.81
N PHE A 231 -0.03 6.41 11.67
CA PHE A 231 -0.50 7.73 11.29
C PHE A 231 -1.23 7.74 9.93
N PHE A 232 -0.72 6.99 8.95
CA PHE A 232 -1.38 6.89 7.64
C PHE A 232 -2.57 5.91 7.64
N PHE A 233 -2.64 4.98 8.60
CA PHE A 233 -3.81 4.12 8.82
C PHE A 233 -4.96 4.80 9.59
N PHE A 234 -4.80 6.02 10.12
CA PHE A 234 -5.90 6.72 10.80
C PHE A 234 -7.18 6.83 9.94
N ASN A 235 -7.06 7.09 8.64
CA ASN A 235 -8.22 7.12 7.72
C ASN A 235 -8.97 5.78 7.70
N VAL A 236 -8.24 4.67 7.65
CA VAL A 236 -8.80 3.31 7.64
C VAL A 236 -9.43 2.97 8.99
N SER A 237 -8.78 3.33 10.10
CA SER A 237 -9.29 3.14 11.47
C SER A 237 -10.56 3.96 11.74
N VAL A 238 -10.58 5.22 11.31
CA VAL A 238 -11.74 6.12 11.42
C VAL A 238 -12.92 5.59 10.60
N ARG A 239 -12.70 5.16 9.35
CA ARG A 239 -13.76 4.55 8.53
C ARG A 239 -14.34 3.29 9.15
N LYS A 240 -13.49 2.39 9.66
CA LYS A 240 -13.96 1.19 10.39
C LYS A 240 -14.82 1.58 11.59
N ARG A 241 -14.45 2.61 12.34
CA ARG A 241 -15.22 3.11 13.49
C ARG A 241 -16.54 3.77 13.10
N LEU A 242 -16.58 4.56 12.02
CA LEU A 242 -17.76 5.31 11.59
C LEU A 242 -18.76 4.47 10.79
N TYR A 243 -18.28 3.51 10.00
CA TYR A 243 -19.10 2.80 9.01
C TYR A 243 -19.01 1.26 9.09
N GLY A 244 -18.15 0.69 9.95
CA GLY A 244 -17.97 -0.76 10.09
C GLY A 244 -17.09 -1.41 9.02
N ASP A 245 -16.73 -0.71 7.94
CA ASP A 245 -15.89 -1.21 6.83
C ASP A 245 -14.61 -0.37 6.63
N TYR A 246 -13.72 -0.87 5.78
CA TYR A 246 -12.41 -0.24 5.49
C TYR A 246 -12.39 0.58 4.19
N TYR A 247 -13.44 0.50 3.38
CA TYR A 247 -13.43 0.90 1.98
C TYR A 247 -13.65 2.41 1.82
N GLY A 248 -12.95 3.02 0.86
CA GLY A 248 -13.23 4.40 0.47
C GLY A 248 -14.62 4.51 -0.17
N ARG A 249 -15.36 5.58 0.15
CA ARG A 249 -16.62 5.89 -0.52
C ARG A 249 -16.36 6.53 -1.90
N PRO A 250 -17.27 6.37 -2.87
CA PRO A 250 -17.17 7.08 -4.14
C PRO A 250 -17.39 8.58 -3.92
N HIS A 251 -16.50 9.41 -4.46
CA HIS A 251 -16.58 10.87 -4.42
C HIS A 251 -16.46 11.42 -5.85
N HIS A 252 -16.99 12.63 -6.06
CA HIS A 252 -16.90 13.27 -7.38
C HIS A 252 -15.45 13.71 -7.68
N PRO A 253 -14.85 13.37 -8.84
CA PRO A 253 -13.43 13.67 -9.15
C PRO A 253 -13.06 15.17 -9.13
N LYS A 254 -14.04 16.08 -9.17
CA LYS A 254 -13.82 17.52 -8.97
C LYS A 254 -13.07 17.83 -7.66
N TRP A 255 -13.25 17.00 -6.62
CA TRP A 255 -12.62 17.18 -5.31
C TRP A 255 -11.21 16.58 -5.20
N ASP A 256 -10.70 15.89 -6.23
CA ASP A 256 -9.35 15.30 -6.26
C ASP A 256 -8.26 16.34 -6.58
N VAL A 257 -8.17 17.40 -5.76
CA VAL A 257 -7.20 18.49 -5.95
C VAL A 257 -5.78 18.02 -5.66
N ASN A 258 -5.01 17.79 -6.72
CA ASN A 258 -3.63 17.32 -6.64
C ASN A 258 -2.66 18.31 -7.33
N PRO A 259 -1.59 18.75 -6.65
CA PRO A 259 -0.48 19.45 -7.30
C PRO A 259 0.15 18.58 -8.42
N PRO A 260 0.82 19.19 -9.42
CA PRO A 260 1.39 18.44 -10.53
C PRO A 260 2.42 17.41 -10.07
N ASN A 261 2.49 16.28 -10.76
CA ASN A 261 3.28 15.10 -10.37
C ASN A 261 4.75 15.41 -10.02
N TRP A 262 5.40 16.33 -10.76
CA TRP A 262 6.77 16.76 -10.45
C TRP A 262 6.90 17.38 -9.05
N SER A 263 5.93 18.20 -8.62
CA SER A 263 5.98 18.86 -7.30
C SER A 263 5.75 17.88 -6.16
N ARG A 264 5.00 16.80 -6.41
CA ARG A 264 4.81 15.69 -5.48
C ARG A 264 6.06 14.82 -5.38
N ALA A 265 6.73 14.57 -6.51
CA ALA A 265 8.02 13.88 -6.53
C ALA A 265 9.10 14.69 -5.79
N LEU A 266 9.21 16.00 -6.05
CA LEU A 266 10.13 16.89 -5.31
C LEU A 266 9.83 16.90 -3.81
N PHE A 267 8.57 16.93 -3.39
CA PHE A 267 8.20 16.82 -1.98
C PHE A 267 8.65 15.49 -1.38
N CYS A 268 8.42 14.35 -2.06
CA CYS A 268 8.89 13.04 -1.59
C CYS A 268 10.42 12.97 -1.47
N VAL A 269 11.14 13.50 -2.46
CA VAL A 269 12.61 13.56 -2.48
C VAL A 269 13.12 14.48 -1.36
N GLY A 270 12.54 15.65 -1.16
CA GLY A 270 12.89 16.56 -0.07
C GLY A 270 12.60 15.96 1.31
N VAL A 271 11.47 15.27 1.48
CA VAL A 271 11.15 14.54 2.71
C VAL A 271 12.19 13.44 2.98
N MET A 272 12.58 12.66 1.95
CA MET A 272 13.62 11.63 2.07
C MET A 272 14.98 12.24 2.45
N ILE A 273 15.44 13.24 1.70
CA ILE A 273 16.70 13.96 1.98
C ILE A 273 16.72 14.52 3.40
N GLY A 274 15.61 15.12 3.86
CA GLY A 274 15.52 15.68 5.20
C GLY A 274 15.69 14.63 6.30
N HIS A 275 15.08 13.44 6.15
CA HIS A 275 15.22 12.37 7.15
C HIS A 275 16.63 11.75 7.15
N TRP A 276 17.30 11.70 6.00
CA TRP A 276 18.70 11.28 5.90
C TRP A 276 19.65 12.33 6.51
N LEU A 277 19.42 13.62 6.24
CA LEU A 277 20.19 14.70 6.84
C LEU A 277 20.01 14.74 8.37
N ALA A 278 18.79 14.52 8.86
CA ALA A 278 18.51 14.48 10.31
C ALA A 278 19.24 13.33 11.03
N ALA A 279 19.43 12.20 10.34
CA ALA A 279 20.19 11.07 10.87
C ALA A 279 21.72 11.25 10.79
N PHE A 280 22.19 12.14 9.91
CA PHE A 280 23.60 12.54 9.81
C PHE A 280 23.95 13.67 10.80
N GLU A 281 23.03 14.60 11.02
CA GLU A 281 23.18 15.74 11.94
C GLU A 281 22.96 15.34 13.41
N GLY A 282 22.06 14.39 13.65
CA GLY A 282 21.72 13.95 15.00
C GLY A 282 22.89 13.26 15.71
N PRO A 283 23.12 13.53 17.02
CA PRO A 283 24.13 12.82 17.79
C PRO A 283 23.76 11.35 17.95
N GLU A 284 24.76 10.52 18.26
CA GLU A 284 24.56 9.10 18.52
C GLU A 284 23.49 8.89 19.60
N LEU A 285 22.42 8.16 19.27
CA LEU A 285 21.18 8.22 20.06
C LEU A 285 21.32 7.75 21.50
N HIS A 286 22.31 6.91 21.80
CA HIS A 286 22.64 6.47 23.16
C HIS A 286 23.16 7.61 24.06
N LEU A 287 23.66 8.70 23.48
CA LEU A 287 24.07 9.92 24.18
C LEU A 287 22.89 10.84 24.53
N VAL A 288 21.71 10.60 23.93
CA VAL A 288 20.51 11.41 24.20
C VAL A 288 19.92 11.01 25.55
N PRO A 289 19.79 11.93 26.53
CA PRO A 289 19.32 11.57 27.86
C PRO A 289 17.89 11.01 27.81
N GLY A 290 17.70 9.79 28.33
CA GLY A 290 16.41 9.12 28.43
C GLY A 290 15.51 9.61 29.58
N GLY A 291 14.32 9.01 29.70
CA GLY A 291 13.40 9.28 30.80
C GLY A 291 12.61 10.60 30.67
N TRP A 292 12.48 11.34 31.77
CA TRP A 292 11.59 12.52 31.86
C TRP A 292 12.00 13.71 30.98
N SER A 293 13.29 13.80 30.63
CA SER A 293 13.86 14.76 29.66
C SER A 293 13.15 14.76 28.29
N ASN A 294 12.47 13.67 27.97
CA ASN A 294 11.91 13.33 26.66
C ASN A 294 10.37 13.39 26.65
N VAL A 295 9.73 13.79 27.75
CA VAL A 295 8.26 13.86 27.88
C VAL A 295 7.63 14.82 26.86
N TRP A 296 8.31 15.90 26.51
CA TRP A 296 7.82 16.83 25.49
C TRP A 296 7.75 16.20 24.08
N ILE A 297 8.62 15.23 23.75
CA ILE A 297 8.53 14.47 22.49
C ILE A 297 7.28 13.59 22.50
N TRP A 298 7.01 12.91 23.62
CA TRP A 298 5.79 12.12 23.79
C TRP A 298 4.53 12.99 23.70
N ILE A 299 4.53 14.18 24.31
CA ILE A 299 3.44 15.16 24.18
C ILE A 299 3.27 15.57 22.71
N LEU A 300 4.34 15.87 21.98
CA LEU A 300 4.27 16.19 20.54
C LEU A 300 3.67 15.05 19.71
N ILE A 301 4.10 13.79 19.95
CA ILE A 301 3.55 12.60 19.28
C ILE A 301 2.05 12.44 19.57
N VAL A 302 1.64 12.60 20.83
CA VAL A 302 0.23 12.49 21.25
C VAL A 302 -0.61 13.62 20.64
N VAL A 303 -0.18 14.87 20.73
CA VAL A 303 -0.88 16.03 20.13
C VAL A 303 -1.01 15.86 18.62
N THR A 304 0.06 15.45 17.94
CA THR A 304 0.07 15.15 16.51
C THR A 304 -0.95 14.07 16.13
N SER A 305 -0.93 12.96 16.88
CA SER A 305 -1.81 11.81 16.66
C SER A 305 -3.28 12.16 16.91
N LEU A 306 -3.57 12.89 17.99
CA LEU A 306 -4.91 13.38 18.31
C LEU A 306 -5.39 14.40 17.27
N MET A 307 -4.54 15.32 16.80
CA MET A 307 -4.92 16.29 15.79
C MET A 307 -5.23 15.61 14.46
N GLN A 308 -4.43 14.64 14.02
CA GLN A 308 -4.70 13.85 12.83
C GLN A 308 -6.00 13.04 12.97
N TYR A 309 -6.12 12.26 14.04
CA TYR A 309 -7.30 11.43 14.29
C TYR A 309 -8.60 12.26 14.28
N ASN A 310 -8.62 13.39 15.02
CA ASN A 310 -9.81 14.23 15.07
C ASN A 310 -10.10 14.89 13.71
N SER A 311 -9.09 15.39 13.01
CA SER A 311 -9.28 16.02 11.69
C SER A 311 -9.90 15.02 10.70
N THR A 312 -9.32 13.82 10.60
CA THR A 312 -9.86 12.73 9.78
C THR A 312 -11.26 12.32 10.22
N PHE A 313 -11.54 12.24 11.53
CA PHE A 313 -12.88 11.89 12.05
C PHE A 313 -13.96 12.91 11.67
N TYR A 314 -13.69 14.21 11.84
CA TYR A 314 -14.64 15.25 11.46
C TYR A 314 -14.79 15.34 9.94
N LEU A 315 -13.70 15.23 9.17
CA LEU A 315 -13.76 15.22 7.70
C LEU A 315 -14.60 14.04 7.21
N ALA A 316 -14.25 12.80 7.57
CA ALA A 316 -14.98 11.60 7.14
C ALA A 316 -16.48 11.69 7.49
N LYS A 317 -16.82 12.05 8.73
CA LYS A 317 -18.22 12.15 9.18
C LYS A 317 -19.08 13.08 8.32
N TYR A 318 -18.53 14.18 7.80
CA TYR A 318 -19.27 15.20 7.06
C TYR A 318 -19.05 15.18 5.54
N SER A 319 -17.88 14.74 5.05
CA SER A 319 -17.59 14.64 3.61
C SER A 319 -17.77 13.23 3.06
N GLU A 320 -17.30 12.16 3.72
CA GLU A 320 -17.41 10.79 3.18
C GLU A 320 -18.83 10.21 3.23
N LYS A 321 -19.74 10.83 3.98
CA LYS A 321 -21.16 10.44 4.00
C LYS A 321 -21.89 10.84 2.69
N VAL A 322 -21.37 11.80 1.93
CA VAL A 322 -22.06 12.41 0.78
C VAL A 322 -21.13 12.51 -0.44
N VAL A 323 -21.63 12.15 -1.63
CA VAL A 323 -20.81 12.17 -2.87
C VAL A 323 -20.34 13.59 -3.23
N VAL A 324 -21.10 14.60 -2.80
CA VAL A 324 -20.78 16.03 -2.86
C VAL A 324 -20.93 16.60 -1.44
N PRO A 325 -19.88 17.20 -0.85
CA PRO A 325 -19.98 17.81 0.48
C PRO A 325 -20.97 18.97 0.47
N THR A 326 -21.91 18.97 1.42
CA THR A 326 -23.02 19.93 1.48
C THR A 326 -22.75 21.15 2.37
N ALA A 327 -21.71 21.11 3.20
CA ALA A 327 -21.34 22.18 4.11
C ALA A 327 -19.83 22.18 4.44
N VAL A 328 -19.30 23.36 4.77
CA VAL A 328 -17.91 23.54 5.24
C VAL A 328 -17.77 22.99 6.66
N VAL A 329 -16.77 22.14 6.90
CA VAL A 329 -16.48 21.59 8.23
C VAL A 329 -15.73 22.63 9.07
N GLN A 330 -16.38 23.14 10.12
CA GLN A 330 -15.81 24.15 11.04
C GLN A 330 -15.59 23.61 12.47
N PHE A 331 -15.73 22.30 12.68
CA PHE A 331 -15.74 21.66 14.00
C PHE A 331 -14.44 20.91 14.30
N GLY A 332 -14.19 20.61 15.58
CA GLY A 332 -12.93 19.99 16.00
C GLY A 332 -11.71 20.88 15.67
N PRO A 333 -10.59 20.30 15.20
CA PRO A 333 -9.37 21.04 14.86
C PRO A 333 -9.55 22.17 13.84
N TYR A 334 -10.54 22.05 12.95
CA TYR A 334 -10.89 23.07 11.95
C TYR A 334 -11.32 24.42 12.56
N ARG A 335 -11.62 24.48 13.87
CA ARG A 335 -11.90 25.76 14.54
C ARG A 335 -10.67 26.64 14.74
N TRP A 336 -9.47 26.05 14.75
CA TRP A 336 -8.21 26.73 15.08
C TRP A 336 -7.35 26.99 13.83
N VAL A 337 -7.39 26.06 12.88
CA VAL A 337 -6.54 26.03 11.69
C VAL A 337 -7.34 25.51 10.51
N ARG A 338 -7.22 26.13 9.33
CA ARG A 338 -8.01 25.70 8.15
C ARG A 338 -7.65 24.31 7.63
N HIS A 339 -6.38 23.90 7.69
CA HIS A 339 -5.88 22.63 7.15
C HIS A 339 -5.17 21.75 8.21
N PRO A 340 -5.88 21.28 9.24
CA PRO A 340 -5.27 20.62 10.40
C PRO A 340 -4.63 19.24 10.08
N MET A 341 -5.02 18.59 8.98
CA MET A 341 -4.37 17.36 8.49
C MET A 341 -2.97 17.60 7.86
N TYR A 342 -2.72 18.81 7.36
CA TYR A 342 -1.38 19.19 6.88
C TYR A 342 -0.53 19.63 8.06
N SER A 343 -1.11 20.41 8.98
CA SER A 343 -0.50 20.76 10.26
C SER A 343 -0.04 19.54 11.05
N SER A 344 -0.84 18.48 11.13
CA SER A 344 -0.47 17.24 11.83
C SER A 344 0.65 16.48 11.12
N THR A 345 0.65 16.45 9.78
CA THR A 345 1.73 15.79 9.02
C THR A 345 3.05 16.56 9.14
N MET A 346 2.98 17.90 9.12
CA MET A 346 4.12 18.77 9.42
C MET A 346 4.63 18.60 10.85
N LEU A 347 3.73 18.48 11.84
CA LEU A 347 4.10 18.30 13.24
C LEU A 347 4.67 16.89 13.50
N LEU A 348 4.22 15.87 12.78
CA LEU A 348 4.81 14.53 12.79
C LEU A 348 6.27 14.57 12.32
N PHE A 349 6.51 15.23 11.18
CA PHE A 349 7.86 15.41 10.67
C PHE A 349 8.70 16.22 11.65
N ALA A 350 8.21 17.36 12.14
CA ALA A 350 8.93 18.15 13.14
C ALA A 350 9.31 17.30 14.37
N ALA A 351 8.38 16.54 14.93
CA ALA A 351 8.61 15.69 16.10
C ALA A 351 9.74 14.66 15.89
N TYR A 352 9.85 14.02 14.72
CA TYR A 352 10.96 13.11 14.40
C TYR A 352 12.31 13.85 14.43
N PHE A 353 12.38 15.04 13.84
CA PHE A 353 13.64 15.80 13.71
C PHE A 353 14.07 16.40 15.05
N VAL A 354 13.14 16.87 15.90
CA VAL A 354 13.51 17.31 17.26
C VAL A 354 13.88 16.12 18.14
N ALA A 355 13.30 14.93 17.93
CA ALA A 355 13.70 13.71 18.65
C ALA A 355 15.12 13.25 18.29
N LEU A 356 15.53 13.40 17.02
CA LEU A 356 16.92 13.22 16.58
C LEU A 356 17.85 14.39 16.92
N ARG A 357 17.34 15.46 17.55
CA ARG A 357 18.11 16.67 17.92
C ARG A 357 18.80 17.34 16.72
N ALA A 358 18.17 17.33 15.55
CA ALA A 358 18.71 17.83 14.28
C ALA A 358 18.05 19.16 13.83
N PRO A 359 18.49 20.33 14.36
CA PRO A 359 17.83 21.62 14.12
C PRO A 359 17.94 22.16 12.67
N LEU A 360 19.05 21.95 11.96
CA LEU A 360 19.20 22.41 10.57
C LEU A 360 18.27 21.61 9.64
N SER A 361 18.25 20.29 9.83
CA SER A 361 17.34 19.38 9.15
C SER A 361 15.87 19.70 9.47
N LEU A 362 15.56 20.12 10.71
CA LEU A 362 14.23 20.56 11.11
C LEU A 362 13.78 21.81 10.32
N VAL A 363 14.66 22.81 10.18
CA VAL A 363 14.37 24.00 9.36
C VAL A 363 14.14 23.61 7.89
N PHE A 364 14.97 22.72 7.36
CA PHE A 364 14.83 22.21 5.98
C PHE A 364 13.49 21.48 5.75
N ILE A 365 13.09 20.53 6.61
CA ILE A 365 11.83 19.79 6.43
C ILE A 365 10.60 20.68 6.61
N VAL A 366 10.66 21.68 7.50
CA VAL A 366 9.59 22.67 7.66
C VAL A 366 9.45 23.52 6.40
N ALA A 367 10.55 23.98 5.79
CA ALA A 367 10.51 24.75 4.53
C ALA A 367 9.98 23.91 3.34
N VAL A 368 10.44 22.66 3.20
CA VAL A 368 9.94 21.71 2.18
C VAL A 368 8.44 21.43 2.37
N SER A 369 7.98 21.31 3.62
CA SER A 369 6.57 21.04 3.91
C SER A 369 5.69 22.27 3.68
N LEU A 370 6.11 23.45 4.14
CA LEU A 370 5.38 24.71 3.93
C LEU A 370 5.16 24.99 2.45
N THR A 371 6.23 24.93 1.63
CA THR A 371 6.14 25.21 0.19
C THR A 371 5.20 24.24 -0.55
N TYR A 372 5.20 22.96 -0.19
CA TYR A 372 4.28 21.97 -0.77
C TYR A 372 2.83 22.15 -0.30
N TYR A 373 2.60 22.25 1.02
CA TYR A 373 1.25 22.34 1.57
C TYR A 373 0.60 23.69 1.29
N GLU A 374 1.35 24.79 1.22
CA GLU A 374 0.81 26.10 0.82
C GLU A 374 0.23 26.04 -0.59
N LYS A 375 0.97 25.45 -1.55
CA LYS A 375 0.50 25.24 -2.93
C LYS A 375 -0.75 24.37 -2.98
N LYS A 376 -0.77 23.23 -2.29
CA LYS A 376 -1.93 22.32 -2.26
C LYS A 376 -3.16 23.00 -1.65
N ALA A 377 -2.98 23.63 -0.49
CA ALA A 377 -4.05 24.31 0.22
C ALA A 377 -4.58 25.55 -0.51
N LYS A 378 -3.76 26.27 -1.31
CA LYS A 378 -4.26 27.34 -2.19
C LYS A 378 -5.19 26.79 -3.29
N MET A 379 -4.83 25.65 -3.90
CA MET A 379 -5.69 25.00 -4.90
C MET A 379 -7.00 24.48 -4.28
N GLU A 380 -6.94 23.94 -3.07
CA GLU A 380 -8.13 23.48 -2.33
C GLU A 380 -9.00 24.64 -1.86
N GLU A 381 -8.42 25.72 -1.32
CA GLU A 381 -9.15 26.95 -0.95
C GLU A 381 -9.86 27.57 -2.16
N ALA A 382 -9.22 27.63 -3.33
CA ALA A 382 -9.86 28.12 -4.55
C ALA A 382 -11.09 27.28 -4.94
N LEU A 383 -10.99 25.94 -4.87
CA LEU A 383 -12.12 25.04 -5.11
C LEU A 383 -13.23 25.22 -4.06
N MET A 384 -12.88 25.42 -2.79
CA MET A 384 -13.88 25.65 -1.75
C MET A 384 -14.62 26.98 -1.96
N ILE A 385 -13.94 28.04 -2.39
CA ILE A 385 -14.55 29.32 -2.75
C ILE A 385 -15.48 29.15 -3.97
N GLU A 386 -15.06 28.41 -5.00
CA GLU A 386 -15.87 28.16 -6.21
C GLU A 386 -17.21 27.44 -5.89
N ASN A 387 -17.23 26.51 -4.93
CA ASN A 387 -18.41 25.69 -4.64
C ASN A 387 -19.24 26.17 -3.44
N PHE A 388 -18.64 26.86 -2.46
CA PHE A 388 -19.33 27.31 -1.23
C PHE A 388 -19.39 28.84 -1.09
N GLY A 389 -18.68 29.60 -1.93
CA GLY A 389 -18.74 31.06 -1.99
C GLY A 389 -18.60 31.75 -0.63
N GLU A 390 -19.57 32.60 -0.33
CA GLU A 390 -19.73 33.38 0.90
C GLU A 390 -19.47 32.56 2.19
N SER A 391 -19.97 31.32 2.24
CA SER A 391 -19.87 30.45 3.43
C SER A 391 -18.41 30.08 3.76
N TYR A 392 -17.58 29.89 2.72
CA TYR A 392 -16.17 29.62 2.91
C TYR A 392 -15.38 30.90 3.21
N LEU A 393 -15.74 32.04 2.62
CA LEU A 393 -15.12 33.34 2.91
C LEU A 393 -15.36 33.76 4.37
N GLN A 394 -16.58 33.58 4.89
CA GLN A 394 -16.90 33.80 6.30
C GLN A 394 -16.08 32.89 7.22
N TYR A 395 -15.88 31.61 6.84
CA TYR A 395 -15.00 30.69 7.56
C TYR A 395 -13.53 31.13 7.53
N MET A 396 -13.01 31.61 6.39
CA MET A 396 -11.64 32.14 6.28
C MET A 396 -11.43 33.38 7.15
N ASN A 397 -12.43 34.28 7.23
CA ASN A 397 -12.38 35.47 8.09
C ASN A 397 -12.37 35.10 9.58
N LYS A 398 -13.09 34.03 9.96
CA LYS A 398 -13.13 33.49 11.33
C LYS A 398 -11.86 32.73 11.70
N VAL A 399 -11.34 31.89 10.80
CA VAL A 399 -10.15 31.05 11.01
C VAL A 399 -9.01 31.57 10.17
N ARG A 400 -8.30 32.56 10.73
CA ARG A 400 -7.19 33.27 10.06
C ARG A 400 -6.02 32.34 9.72
N TYR A 401 -5.68 31.42 10.63
CA TYR A 401 -4.52 30.54 10.51
C TYR A 401 -4.75 29.38 9.55
N LYS A 402 -3.79 29.15 8.66
CA LYS A 402 -3.83 28.15 7.60
C LYS A 402 -3.20 26.82 8.01
N PHE A 403 -2.08 26.86 8.72
CA PHE A 403 -1.32 25.68 9.18
C PHE A 403 -0.85 25.77 10.63
N ILE A 404 -0.32 26.91 11.07
CA ILE A 404 0.33 27.06 12.38
C ILE A 404 -0.40 28.17 13.15
N PRO A 405 -1.08 27.85 14.27
CA PRO A 405 -1.69 28.87 15.13
C PRO A 405 -0.68 29.98 15.46
N PHE A 406 -1.12 31.23 15.35
CA PHE A 406 -0.34 32.44 15.65
C PHE A 406 0.84 32.75 14.70
N VAL A 407 1.13 31.92 13.69
CA VAL A 407 2.19 32.18 12.69
C VAL A 407 1.64 32.31 11.28
N PHE A 408 0.85 31.32 10.82
CA PHE A 408 0.42 31.25 9.40
C PHE A 408 -0.88 30.47 9.21
#